data_AF-A0AAU0ULW5-F1
#
_entry.id   AF-A0AAU0ULW5-F1
#
_cell.length_a   1.000
_cell.length_b   1.000
_cell.length_c   1.000
_cell.angle_alpha   90.00
_cell.angle_beta   90.00
_cell.angle_gamma   90.00
#
_symmetry.space_group_name_H-M   'P 1'
#
loop_
_entity.id
_entity.type
_entity.pdbx_description
1 polymer ?
#
loop_
_entity_poly.entity_id
_entity_poly.type
_entity_poly.pdbx_seq_one_letter_code
_entity_poly.pdbx_strand_id
1 'polypeptide(L)'
;MRRTLFLVIFLLIFQSIAWGAEGTNHFKYQGSLSAQGLEEDFFILELGPSVLEVADPSFKDLRIYSSDNELSYQVLREVDRHNTVTEKMEVFNKGVNDNKYSFFIAPPGKLDDEELEYTVKLSAAEYLVKADIYGSNDRNKWKFLKKQTLYGVDNAFNSFALNNVAYDFIKIEYELPKEGLLEVKTVDYSRVRQVVKEREPKYVSYGITNENKKTQVTIDNQYTNFHSKRVVIETPDDNFYRQVTLEGKNDGDGEWQLIAEDIIFRDSTGEKLDVQYGPVNYRHLRLAINDEDNSPLSIEAMKVQQVPTYLLVNATNEPEGFIADVYWGDQLLDAPNYDINNLKLSRNPGDYQQFYLDNVEENPNFSEIDSRMPLTERMPWLMPLSLLVLALGAGVFLYRTVKQVG
;
A
#
# COMPACT_ATOMS: atom_id res chain seq x y z
N MET A 1 -54.39 36.74 -16.45
CA MET A 1 -53.87 36.38 -15.10
C MET A 1 -54.06 34.88 -14.81
N ARG A 2 -53.57 33.98 -15.69
CA ARG A 2 -53.81 32.53 -15.60
C ARG A 2 -52.78 31.67 -16.34
N ARG A 3 -51.54 32.14 -16.45
CA ARG A 3 -50.45 31.45 -17.20
C ARG A 3 -49.11 31.34 -16.47
N THR A 4 -48.97 31.93 -15.28
CA THR A 4 -47.71 31.93 -14.51
C THR A 4 -47.73 31.02 -13.29
N LEU A 5 -48.78 30.22 -13.08
CA LEU A 5 -48.90 29.34 -11.91
C LEU A 5 -48.43 27.89 -12.14
N PHE A 6 -48.11 27.51 -13.38
CA PHE A 6 -47.73 26.12 -13.70
C PHE A 6 -46.22 25.85 -13.66
N LEU A 7 -45.38 26.89 -13.58
CA LEU A 7 -43.92 26.73 -13.61
C LEU A 7 -43.26 26.63 -12.22
N VAL A 8 -43.99 26.95 -11.14
CA VAL A 8 -43.44 26.97 -9.78
C VAL A 8 -43.62 25.63 -9.06
N ILE A 9 -44.56 24.78 -9.51
CA ILE A 9 -44.82 23.47 -8.89
C ILE A 9 -43.80 22.41 -9.34
N PHE A 10 -43.15 22.58 -10.50
CA PHE A 10 -42.11 21.63 -10.95
C PHE A 10 -40.75 21.85 -10.25
N LEU A 11 -40.53 23.03 -9.65
CA LEU A 11 -39.26 23.38 -8.98
C LEU A 11 -39.25 23.08 -7.47
N LEU A 12 -40.38 22.65 -6.88
CA LEU A 12 -40.54 22.42 -5.44
C LEU A 12 -40.54 20.94 -5.03
N ILE A 13 -40.32 20.00 -5.95
CA ILE A 13 -40.19 18.56 -5.64
C ILE A 13 -38.72 18.16 -5.36
N PHE A 14 -37.78 19.09 -5.44
CA PHE A 14 -36.34 18.83 -5.23
C PHE A 14 -35.84 19.14 -3.81
N GLN A 15 -36.71 19.13 -2.80
CA GLN A 15 -36.24 19.28 -1.43
C GLN A 15 -36.62 18.08 -0.56
N SER A 16 -35.61 17.68 0.21
CA SER A 16 -35.53 16.61 1.21
C SER A 16 -35.45 15.16 0.70
N ILE A 17 -34.23 14.70 0.45
CA ILE A 17 -33.83 13.36 0.91
C ILE A 17 -32.93 13.59 2.11
N ALA A 18 -33.46 13.23 3.28
CA ALA A 18 -32.73 13.23 4.53
C ALA A 18 -31.56 12.23 4.43
N TRP A 19 -30.37 12.66 4.82
CA TRP A 19 -29.24 11.77 5.11
C TRP A 19 -29.57 11.02 6.41
N GLY A 20 -30.20 9.86 6.27
CA GLY A 20 -30.18 8.82 7.29
C GLY A 20 -28.94 7.95 7.07
N ALA A 21 -28.39 7.39 8.15
CA ALA A 21 -27.26 6.48 8.13
C ALA A 21 -27.34 5.53 6.93
N GLU A 22 -26.35 5.60 6.04
CA GLU A 22 -26.25 4.70 4.88
C GLU A 22 -26.17 3.27 5.41
N GLY A 23 -27.23 2.49 5.20
CA GLY A 23 -27.24 1.07 5.55
C GLY A 23 -26.35 0.30 4.57
N THR A 24 -25.80 -0.83 4.98
CA THR A 24 -24.87 -1.64 4.18
C THR A 24 -25.51 -2.33 2.96
N ASN A 25 -26.77 -2.01 2.61
CA ASN A 25 -27.55 -2.63 1.54
C ASN A 25 -27.12 -2.23 0.12
N HIS A 26 -26.24 -1.24 -0.02
CA HIS A 26 -25.71 -0.83 -1.31
C HIS A 26 -24.40 -1.54 -1.68
N PHE A 27 -23.79 -2.26 -0.74
CA PHE A 27 -22.62 -3.09 -1.01
C PHE A 27 -23.06 -4.45 -1.55
N LYS A 28 -22.49 -4.85 -2.69
CA LYS A 28 -22.80 -6.14 -3.33
C LYS A 28 -22.15 -7.32 -2.59
N TYR A 29 -20.98 -7.11 -2.03
CA TYR A 29 -20.16 -8.14 -1.43
C TYR A 29 -19.85 -7.83 0.04
N GLN A 30 -19.68 -8.89 0.83
CA GLN A 30 -19.24 -8.81 2.21
C GLN A 30 -18.26 -9.94 2.54
N GLY A 31 -17.48 -9.75 3.60
CA GLY A 31 -16.63 -10.76 4.21
C GLY A 31 -16.40 -10.42 5.68
N SER A 32 -16.21 -11.42 6.52
CA SER A 32 -16.05 -11.21 7.96
C SER A 32 -14.77 -11.87 8.45
N LEU A 33 -14.13 -11.26 9.44
CA LEU A 33 -13.01 -11.85 10.18
C LEU A 33 -13.17 -11.64 11.69
N SER A 34 -12.64 -12.57 12.47
CA SER A 34 -12.61 -12.47 13.92
C SER A 34 -11.25 -11.93 14.38
N ALA A 35 -11.24 -10.71 14.92
CA ALA A 35 -10.05 -10.04 15.43
C ALA A 35 -9.81 -10.43 16.90
N GLN A 36 -9.37 -11.68 17.13
CA GLN A 36 -9.06 -12.19 18.47
C GLN A 36 -7.61 -11.92 18.88
N GLY A 37 -7.41 -11.65 20.16
CA GLY A 37 -6.08 -11.43 20.73
C GLY A 37 -5.44 -10.11 20.30
N LEU A 38 -6.25 -9.14 19.91
CA LEU A 38 -5.78 -7.79 19.59
C LEU A 38 -5.28 -7.12 20.89
N GLU A 39 -3.97 -7.03 21.03
CA GLU A 39 -3.33 -6.36 22.18
C GLU A 39 -3.10 -4.86 21.94
N GLU A 40 -3.39 -4.38 20.72
CA GLU A 40 -2.99 -3.06 20.23
C GLU A 40 -4.14 -2.31 19.54
N ASP A 41 -4.03 -0.98 19.49
CA ASP A 41 -5.03 -0.10 18.88
C ASP A 41 -5.18 -0.25 17.35
N PHE A 42 -4.24 -0.95 16.70
CA PHE A 42 -4.20 -1.14 15.25
C PHE A 42 -3.87 -2.59 14.88
N PHE A 43 -4.36 -3.01 13.71
CA PHE A 43 -3.97 -4.27 13.08
C PHE A 43 -3.79 -4.12 11.58
N ILE A 44 -3.10 -5.08 10.98
CA ILE A 44 -3.01 -5.23 9.52
C ILE A 44 -4.07 -6.22 9.04
N LEU A 45 -4.88 -5.78 8.09
CA LEU A 45 -5.75 -6.64 7.32
C LEU A 45 -5.14 -6.88 5.94
N GLU A 46 -4.79 -8.12 5.64
CA GLU A 46 -4.37 -8.53 4.29
C GLU A 46 -5.58 -8.99 3.47
N LEU A 47 -5.73 -8.41 2.27
CA LEU A 47 -6.76 -8.81 1.32
C LEU A 47 -6.26 -9.95 0.43
N GLY A 48 -7.01 -11.05 0.42
CA GLY A 48 -6.77 -12.24 -0.36
C GLY A 48 -7.21 -12.10 -1.82
N PRO A 49 -6.74 -13.00 -2.72
CA PRO A 49 -7.03 -12.92 -4.15
C PRO A 49 -8.52 -12.90 -4.51
N SER A 50 -9.35 -13.63 -3.76
CA SER A 50 -10.79 -13.72 -4.05
C SER A 50 -11.48 -12.39 -3.81
N VAL A 51 -11.04 -11.63 -2.79
CA VAL A 51 -11.52 -10.26 -2.53
C VAL A 51 -11.09 -9.32 -3.64
N LEU A 52 -9.80 -9.39 -4.04
CA LEU A 52 -9.23 -8.53 -5.08
C LEU A 52 -9.92 -8.71 -6.44
N GLU A 53 -10.38 -9.92 -6.77
CA GLU A 53 -11.05 -10.23 -8.03
C GLU A 53 -12.29 -9.36 -8.29
N VAL A 54 -13.04 -9.05 -7.24
CA VAL A 54 -14.33 -8.36 -7.31
C VAL A 54 -14.29 -6.95 -6.71
N ALA A 55 -13.20 -6.57 -6.05
CA ALA A 55 -13.02 -5.25 -5.49
C ALA A 55 -12.67 -4.21 -6.56
N ASP A 56 -13.07 -2.96 -6.34
CA ASP A 56 -12.57 -1.84 -7.14
C ASP A 56 -11.03 -1.71 -6.92
N PRO A 57 -10.21 -1.56 -7.98
CA PRO A 57 -8.75 -1.47 -7.83
C PRO A 57 -8.27 -0.26 -7.01
N SER A 58 -9.11 0.76 -6.83
CA SER A 58 -8.82 1.89 -5.96
C SER A 58 -9.20 1.65 -4.50
N PHE A 59 -9.95 0.59 -4.20
CA PHE A 59 -10.57 0.29 -2.91
C PHE A 59 -11.46 1.41 -2.37
N LYS A 60 -11.94 2.31 -3.24
CA LYS A 60 -12.73 3.49 -2.86
C LYS A 60 -14.04 3.13 -2.17
N ASP A 61 -14.59 1.97 -2.50
CA ASP A 61 -15.87 1.47 -2.03
C ASP A 61 -15.72 0.46 -0.89
N LEU A 62 -14.51 0.21 -0.40
CA LEU A 62 -14.31 -0.69 0.73
C LEU A 62 -14.67 0.03 2.04
N ARG A 63 -15.46 -0.63 2.89
CA ARG A 63 -15.78 -0.18 4.26
C ARG A 63 -15.60 -1.33 5.23
N ILE A 64 -15.16 -1.02 6.45
CA ILE A 64 -14.97 -1.99 7.52
C ILE A 64 -15.84 -1.53 8.68
N TYR A 65 -16.64 -2.43 9.24
CA TYR A 65 -17.50 -2.17 10.39
C TYR A 65 -17.19 -3.15 11.52
N SER A 66 -17.26 -2.66 12.75
CA SER A 66 -17.44 -3.48 13.94
C SER A 66 -18.80 -3.17 14.53
N SER A 67 -19.71 -4.14 14.50
CA SER A 67 -21.13 -3.91 14.81
C SER A 67 -21.70 -2.77 13.95
N ASP A 68 -22.11 -1.65 14.55
CA ASP A 68 -22.65 -0.48 13.83
C ASP A 68 -21.59 0.63 13.61
N ASN A 69 -20.34 0.43 14.07
CA ASN A 69 -19.30 1.45 14.00
C ASN A 69 -18.38 1.19 12.81
N GLU A 70 -18.20 2.20 11.96
CA GLU A 70 -17.21 2.13 10.87
C GLU A 70 -15.79 2.28 11.42
N LEU A 71 -14.92 1.34 11.08
CA LEU A 71 -13.50 1.37 11.42
C LEU A 71 -12.73 2.12 10.34
N SER A 72 -11.98 3.14 10.75
CA SER A 72 -11.08 3.85 9.85
C SER A 72 -9.90 2.97 9.46
N TYR A 73 -9.48 3.04 8.20
CA TYR A 73 -8.33 2.31 7.71
C TYR A 73 -7.47 3.14 6.74
N GLN A 74 -6.24 2.69 6.52
CA GLN A 74 -5.33 3.22 5.50
C GLN A 74 -4.88 2.08 4.59
N VAL A 75 -4.98 2.26 3.27
CA VAL A 75 -4.42 1.31 2.31
C VAL A 75 -2.90 1.47 2.30
N LEU A 76 -2.18 0.43 2.68
CA LEU A 76 -0.73 0.37 2.65
C LEU A 76 -0.29 -0.24 1.31
N ARG A 77 0.26 0.61 0.45
CA ARG A 77 0.91 0.17 -0.79
C ARG A 77 2.36 -0.10 -0.45
N GLU A 78 2.74 -1.38 -0.47
CA GLU A 78 4.04 -1.90 -0.02
C GLU A 78 4.24 -1.70 1.50
N VAL A 79 3.92 -2.76 2.27
CA VAL A 79 4.34 -2.79 3.67
C VAL A 79 5.81 -3.17 3.69
N ASP A 80 6.65 -2.15 3.70
CA ASP A 80 8.04 -2.29 4.09
C ASP A 80 8.05 -2.75 5.55
N ARG A 81 8.24 -4.06 5.77
CA ARG A 81 8.58 -4.53 7.11
C ARG A 81 10.00 -4.10 7.36
N HIS A 82 10.13 -3.00 8.08
CA HIS A 82 11.40 -2.60 8.64
C HIS A 82 11.69 -3.50 9.82
N ASN A 83 12.57 -4.49 9.64
CA ASN A 83 13.11 -5.21 10.78
C ASN A 83 14.15 -4.31 11.44
N THR A 84 13.77 -3.74 12.58
CA THR A 84 14.69 -3.00 13.44
C THR A 84 15.47 -3.99 14.31
N VAL A 85 16.67 -4.35 13.89
CA VAL A 85 17.57 -5.15 14.72
C VAL A 85 18.34 -4.20 15.62
N THR A 86 18.11 -4.28 16.93
CA THR A 86 18.87 -3.52 17.93
C THR A 86 20.02 -4.36 18.45
N GLU A 87 21.24 -3.85 18.30
CA GLU A 87 22.45 -4.47 18.84
C GLU A 87 23.20 -3.49 19.75
N LYS A 88 23.87 -4.06 20.75
CA LYS A 88 24.67 -3.29 21.69
C LYS A 88 26.05 -3.01 21.09
N MET A 89 26.47 -1.74 21.12
CA MET A 89 27.80 -1.35 20.70
C MET A 89 28.83 -1.54 21.81
N GLU A 90 30.05 -1.86 21.39
CA GLU A 90 31.21 -1.73 22.27
C GLU A 90 31.52 -0.26 22.51
N VAL A 91 31.60 0.11 23.79
CA VAL A 91 31.96 1.47 24.22
C VAL A 91 33.32 1.42 24.90
N PHE A 92 34.26 2.20 24.39
CA PHE A 92 35.64 2.22 24.89
C PHE A 92 36.16 3.64 25.02
N ASN A 93 37.36 3.76 25.61
CA ASN A 93 38.05 5.03 25.86
C ASN A 93 37.16 6.09 26.54
N LYS A 94 36.49 5.67 27.62
CA LYS A 94 35.65 6.53 28.45
C LYS A 94 36.54 7.41 29.33
N GLY A 95 36.26 8.70 29.41
CA GLY A 95 37.04 9.60 30.27
C GLY A 95 36.46 10.98 30.41
N VAL A 96 36.91 11.67 31.46
CA VAL A 96 36.61 13.08 31.74
C VAL A 96 37.85 13.91 31.43
N ASN A 97 37.68 14.98 30.65
CA ASN A 97 38.71 15.98 30.44
C ASN A 97 38.07 17.38 30.38
N ASP A 98 38.64 18.36 31.07
CA ASP A 98 38.17 19.76 31.08
C ASP A 98 36.65 19.91 31.28
N ASN A 99 36.09 19.21 32.28
CA ASN A 99 34.66 19.19 32.59
C ASN A 99 33.75 18.62 31.46
N LYS A 100 34.34 17.88 30.51
CA LYS A 100 33.61 17.15 29.48
C LYS A 100 33.79 15.66 29.67
N TYR A 101 32.71 14.92 29.52
CA TYR A 101 32.75 13.47 29.42
C TYR A 101 32.84 13.09 27.95
N SER A 102 33.70 12.14 27.62
CA SER A 102 33.82 11.60 26.28
C SER A 102 33.97 10.08 26.28
N PHE A 103 33.47 9.45 25.23
CA PHE A 103 33.59 8.02 24.99
C PHE A 103 33.55 7.73 23.50
N PHE A 104 34.12 6.58 23.12
CA PHE A 104 34.24 6.17 21.72
C PHE A 104 33.38 4.95 21.46
N ILE A 105 32.90 4.85 20.22
CA ILE A 105 32.22 3.67 19.67
C ILE A 105 32.83 3.33 18.31
N ALA A 106 32.77 2.05 17.94
CA ALA A 106 33.14 1.56 16.61
C ALA A 106 31.85 1.20 15.85
N PRO A 107 31.42 2.01 14.85
CA PRO A 107 30.27 1.67 14.02
C PRO A 107 30.47 0.34 13.29
N PRO A 108 29.39 -0.37 12.93
CA PRO A 108 29.47 -1.64 12.18
C PRO A 108 29.98 -1.51 10.72
N GLY A 109 30.44 -0.31 10.31
CA GLY A 109 30.89 -0.02 8.95
C GLY A 109 29.77 0.55 8.06
N LYS A 110 30.11 0.81 6.78
CA LYS A 110 29.13 1.20 5.76
C LYS A 110 28.31 -0.03 5.37
N LEU A 111 27.03 0.02 5.65
CA LEU A 111 26.07 -0.99 5.23
C LEU A 111 25.29 -0.37 4.08
N ASP A 112 25.37 -0.97 2.90
CA ASP A 112 24.63 -0.48 1.74
C ASP A 112 23.12 -0.67 2.02
N ASP A 113 22.34 0.38 1.77
CA ASP A 113 20.88 0.45 1.92
C ASP A 113 20.28 0.26 3.34
N GLU A 114 21.06 0.47 4.42
CA GLU A 114 20.55 0.43 5.80
C GLU A 114 20.67 1.80 6.51
N GLU A 115 19.56 2.29 7.09
CA GLU A 115 19.61 3.42 8.03
C GLU A 115 20.06 2.93 9.42
N LEU A 116 21.12 3.55 9.94
CA LEU A 116 21.63 3.31 11.28
C LEU A 116 21.17 4.43 12.23
N GLU A 117 20.45 4.03 13.26
CA GLU A 117 20.11 4.90 14.38
C GLU A 117 20.89 4.50 15.63
N TYR A 118 21.34 5.49 16.39
CA TYR A 118 22.12 5.30 17.62
C TYR A 118 21.35 5.82 18.83
N THR A 119 21.28 4.99 19.87
CA THR A 119 20.68 5.34 21.16
C THR A 119 21.74 5.28 22.24
N VAL A 120 22.02 6.43 22.85
CA VAL A 120 22.99 6.55 23.94
C VAL A 120 22.23 6.56 25.25
N LYS A 121 22.52 5.63 26.17
CA LYS A 121 21.94 5.58 27.51
C LYS A 121 22.96 6.00 28.55
N LEU A 122 22.67 7.05 29.30
CA LEU A 122 23.54 7.57 30.36
C LEU A 122 23.18 7.03 31.75
N SER A 123 24.03 7.28 32.74
CA SER A 123 23.94 6.69 34.07
C SER A 123 22.74 7.16 34.88
N ALA A 124 22.30 8.41 34.67
CA ALA A 124 21.12 8.98 35.31
C ALA A 124 19.81 8.44 34.70
N ALA A 125 18.76 8.36 35.53
CA ALA A 125 17.42 8.00 35.08
C ALA A 125 16.82 9.07 34.15
N GLU A 126 17.12 10.33 34.45
CA GLU A 126 16.71 11.47 33.66
C GLU A 126 17.91 12.33 33.30
N TYR A 127 18.01 12.75 32.04
CA TYR A 127 19.05 13.65 31.58
C TYR A 127 18.65 14.38 30.30
N LEU A 128 19.24 15.55 30.10
CA LEU A 128 19.17 16.31 28.85
C LEU A 128 20.51 17.00 28.65
N VAL A 129 21.34 16.48 27.73
CA VAL A 129 22.68 17.02 27.46
C VAL A 129 22.88 17.28 25.97
N LYS A 130 23.67 18.31 25.65
CA LYS A 130 24.10 18.56 24.27
C LYS A 130 25.47 17.95 24.06
N ALA A 131 25.55 16.99 23.16
CA ALA A 131 26.77 16.31 22.78
C ALA A 131 27.28 16.79 21.42
N ASP A 132 28.58 16.95 21.32
CA ASP A 132 29.31 17.09 20.07
C ASP A 132 29.74 15.70 19.60
N ILE A 133 29.43 15.38 18.34
CA ILE A 133 29.77 14.09 17.72
C ILE A 133 30.88 14.31 16.70
N TYR A 134 31.93 13.50 16.79
CA TYR A 134 33.09 13.53 15.91
C TYR A 134 33.35 12.16 15.27
N GLY A 135 33.88 12.13 14.06
CA GLY A 135 34.31 10.92 13.36
C GLY A 135 35.81 10.88 13.09
N SER A 136 36.38 9.68 13.09
CA SER A 136 37.79 9.42 12.81
C SER A 136 38.01 8.03 12.20
N ASN A 137 38.98 7.88 11.31
CA ASN A 137 39.44 6.57 10.80
C ASN A 137 40.72 6.07 11.49
N ASP A 138 41.34 6.90 12.34
CA ASP A 138 42.65 6.63 12.93
C ASP A 138 42.70 6.86 14.45
N ARG A 139 41.57 7.24 15.07
CA ARG A 139 41.40 7.63 16.49
C ARG A 139 42.17 8.88 16.93
N ASN A 140 42.90 9.53 16.03
CA ASN A 140 43.77 10.67 16.34
C ASN A 140 43.27 11.96 15.70
N LYS A 141 42.83 11.89 14.43
CA LYS A 141 42.27 13.00 13.68
C LYS A 141 40.77 12.93 13.73
N TRP A 142 40.17 13.88 14.44
CA TRP A 142 38.73 13.95 14.66
C TRP A 142 38.11 15.05 13.80
N LYS A 143 37.10 14.69 13.01
CA LYS A 143 36.27 15.63 12.26
C LYS A 143 34.92 15.77 12.94
N PHE A 144 34.53 17.01 13.25
CA PHE A 144 33.20 17.31 13.77
C PHE A 144 32.13 16.90 12.75
N LEU A 145 31.10 16.20 13.22
CA LEU A 145 29.98 15.72 12.41
C LEU A 145 28.73 16.56 12.66
N LYS A 146 28.27 16.57 13.92
CA LYS A 146 27.07 17.32 14.32
C LYS A 146 27.01 17.53 15.83
N LYS A 147 26.13 18.45 16.23
CA LYS A 147 25.61 18.56 17.59
C LYS A 147 24.35 17.71 17.72
N GLN A 148 24.22 17.00 18.83
CA GLN A 148 23.08 16.14 19.13
C GLN A 148 22.64 16.35 20.58
N THR A 149 21.35 16.56 20.80
CA THR A 149 20.80 16.47 22.16
C THR A 149 20.60 15.01 22.50
N LEU A 150 21.11 14.59 23.66
CA LEU A 150 20.84 13.28 24.26
C LEU A 150 19.84 13.47 25.40
N TYR A 151 18.75 12.73 25.40
CA TYR A 151 17.74 12.74 26.45
C TYR A 151 17.37 11.34 26.92
N GLY A 152 17.04 11.25 28.21
CA GLY A 152 16.38 10.10 28.82
C GLY A 152 15.35 10.58 29.83
N VAL A 153 14.12 10.05 29.78
CA VAL A 153 13.05 10.27 30.78
C VAL A 153 12.22 8.99 30.86
N ASP A 154 12.00 8.43 32.05
CA ASP A 154 11.13 7.26 32.27
C ASP A 154 11.36 6.09 31.28
N ASN A 155 12.63 5.75 31.02
CA ASN A 155 13.06 4.75 30.02
C ASN A 155 12.77 5.08 28.55
N ALA A 156 12.25 6.28 28.24
CA ALA A 156 12.24 6.82 26.89
C ALA A 156 13.59 7.50 26.60
N PHE A 157 14.23 7.09 25.51
CA PHE A 157 15.50 7.65 25.04
C PHE A 157 15.34 8.16 23.62
N ASN A 158 16.22 9.06 23.20
CA ASN A 158 16.25 9.50 21.82
C ASN A 158 17.28 8.76 21.02
N SER A 159 16.89 8.41 19.80
CA SER A 159 17.79 7.91 18.77
C SER A 159 18.29 9.08 17.92
N PHE A 160 19.40 8.86 17.22
CA PHE A 160 19.86 9.77 16.18
C PHE A 160 20.58 9.03 15.06
N ALA A 161 20.41 9.50 13.82
CA ALA A 161 21.10 8.93 12.66
C ALA A 161 22.40 9.67 12.33
N LEU A 162 23.37 8.95 11.76
CA LEU A 162 24.62 9.49 11.21
C LEU A 162 24.67 9.23 9.70
N ASN A 163 23.85 9.96 8.94
CA ASN A 163 23.68 9.75 7.49
C ASN A 163 25.01 9.98 6.73
N ASN A 164 25.38 9.05 5.85
CA ASN A 164 26.56 9.15 4.98
C ASN A 164 27.89 9.33 5.72
N VAL A 165 28.00 8.82 6.95
CA VAL A 165 29.21 8.93 7.78
C VAL A 165 29.99 7.62 7.72
N ALA A 166 31.03 7.56 6.89
CA ALA A 166 31.96 6.44 6.81
C ALA A 166 33.20 6.69 7.69
N TYR A 167 33.05 6.59 9.02
CA TYR A 167 34.19 6.57 9.95
C TYR A 167 34.27 5.28 10.74
N ASP A 168 35.49 4.77 10.93
CA ASP A 168 35.74 3.57 11.74
C ASP A 168 35.50 3.83 13.24
N PHE A 169 35.55 5.10 13.66
CA PHE A 169 35.41 5.50 15.05
C PHE A 169 34.55 6.76 15.18
N ILE A 170 33.65 6.75 16.17
CA ILE A 170 32.87 7.92 16.56
C ILE A 170 33.20 8.28 18.00
N LYS A 171 33.48 9.55 18.25
CA LYS A 171 33.62 10.14 19.59
C LYS A 171 32.40 10.96 19.89
N ILE A 172 31.79 10.71 21.04
CA ILE A 172 30.70 11.51 21.59
C ILE A 172 31.24 12.22 22.83
N GLU A 173 31.07 13.54 22.87
CA GLU A 173 31.59 14.40 23.92
C GLU A 173 30.51 15.37 24.39
N TYR A 174 30.27 15.50 25.69
CA TYR A 174 29.34 16.47 26.25
C TYR A 174 29.87 17.07 27.55
N GLU A 175 29.41 18.28 27.87
CA GLU A 175 29.72 18.93 29.13
C GLU A 175 29.02 18.21 30.29
N LEU A 176 29.76 17.98 31.37
CA LEU A 176 29.19 17.37 32.56
C LEU A 176 28.21 18.34 33.25
N PRO A 177 27.06 17.85 33.73
CA PRO A 177 26.17 18.64 34.56
C PRO A 177 26.86 19.01 35.88
N LYS A 178 26.39 20.08 36.53
CA LYS A 178 26.92 20.51 37.84
C LYS A 178 26.72 19.47 38.94
N GLU A 179 25.72 18.61 38.78
CA GLU A 179 25.30 17.60 39.76
C GLU A 179 25.76 16.22 39.32
N GLY A 180 27.01 15.88 39.67
CA GLY A 180 27.51 14.52 39.57
C GLY A 180 27.98 14.08 38.19
N LEU A 181 28.58 12.89 38.17
CA LEU A 181 29.13 12.30 36.96
C LEU A 181 28.02 11.61 36.16
N LEU A 182 27.82 12.07 34.93
CA LEU A 182 26.89 11.47 33.98
C LEU A 182 27.69 10.62 33.00
N GLU A 183 27.73 9.31 33.22
CA GLU A 183 28.54 8.36 32.43
C GLU A 183 27.70 7.61 31.41
N VAL A 184 28.34 7.09 30.35
CA VAL A 184 27.67 6.20 29.40
C VAL A 184 27.49 4.79 29.97
N LYS A 185 26.24 4.34 30.05
CA LYS A 185 25.89 2.95 30.41
C LYS A 185 25.99 2.04 29.20
N THR A 186 25.22 2.36 28.15
CA THR A 186 25.21 1.60 26.90
C THR A 186 25.08 2.55 25.72
N VAL A 187 25.58 2.09 24.58
CA VAL A 187 25.22 2.65 23.29
C VAL A 187 24.66 1.48 22.52
N ASP A 188 23.43 1.63 22.07
CA ASP A 188 22.77 0.65 21.23
C ASP A 188 22.66 1.26 19.84
N TYR A 189 22.67 0.43 18.82
CA TYR A 189 22.36 0.87 17.47
C TYR A 189 21.26 -0.01 16.90
N SER A 190 20.34 0.61 16.17
CA SER A 190 19.31 -0.07 15.40
C SER A 190 19.67 0.01 13.92
N ARG A 191 19.60 -1.14 13.24
CA ARG A 191 19.56 -1.16 11.78
C ARG A 191 18.14 -1.33 11.34
N VAL A 192 17.66 -0.40 10.52
CA VAL A 192 16.37 -0.52 9.89
C VAL A 192 16.59 -1.28 8.58
N ARG A 193 16.40 -2.60 8.60
CA ARG A 193 16.43 -3.39 7.37
C ARG A 193 15.04 -3.34 6.77
N GLN A 194 14.88 -2.72 5.60
CA GLN A 194 13.71 -2.96 4.75
C GLN A 194 13.73 -4.43 4.36
N VAL A 195 13.06 -5.27 5.14
CA VAL A 195 12.69 -6.60 4.70
C VAL A 195 11.34 -6.42 4.05
N VAL A 196 11.35 -6.02 2.77
CA VAL A 196 10.18 -6.30 1.94
C VAL A 196 10.03 -7.81 2.00
N LYS A 197 9.08 -8.31 2.80
CA LYS A 197 8.73 -9.74 2.80
C LYS A 197 7.95 -9.97 1.52
N GLU A 198 8.69 -9.87 0.44
CA GLU A 198 8.29 -10.19 -0.90
C GLU A 198 7.75 -11.61 -0.88
N ARG A 199 6.50 -11.78 -1.31
CA ARG A 199 5.98 -13.13 -1.51
C ARG A 199 6.87 -13.81 -2.52
N GLU A 200 7.22 -15.07 -2.24
CA GLU A 200 7.88 -15.91 -3.24
C GLU A 200 7.01 -15.95 -4.51
N PRO A 201 7.62 -15.83 -5.70
CA PRO A 201 6.91 -15.99 -6.95
C PRO A 201 6.13 -17.32 -6.97
N LYS A 202 4.83 -17.25 -7.27
CA LYS A 202 3.96 -18.43 -7.33
C LYS A 202 3.85 -18.94 -8.77
N TYR A 203 3.75 -20.25 -8.92
CA TYR A 203 3.48 -20.87 -10.21
C TYR A 203 2.13 -20.40 -10.76
N VAL A 204 2.12 -20.08 -12.05
CA VAL A 204 0.94 -19.60 -12.78
C VAL A 204 0.66 -20.49 -13.99
N SER A 205 -0.59 -20.47 -14.44
CA SER A 205 -0.93 -21.10 -15.71
C SER A 205 -0.42 -20.25 -16.86
N TYR A 206 0.12 -20.91 -17.88
CA TYR A 206 0.65 -20.24 -19.06
C TYR A 206 0.38 -21.04 -20.34
N GLY A 207 0.30 -20.32 -21.47
CA GLY A 207 0.27 -20.88 -22.81
C GLY A 207 1.44 -20.35 -23.64
N ILE A 208 1.98 -21.18 -24.52
CA ILE A 208 3.10 -20.81 -25.39
C ILE A 208 2.67 -20.87 -26.84
N THR A 209 3.03 -19.84 -27.60
CA THR A 209 2.94 -19.81 -29.06
C THR A 209 4.26 -19.32 -29.63
N ASN A 210 4.67 -19.86 -30.78
CA ASN A 210 5.91 -19.48 -31.45
C ASN A 210 5.57 -18.97 -32.84
N GLU A 211 5.80 -17.69 -33.08
CA GLU A 211 5.49 -17.04 -34.36
C GLU A 211 6.53 -15.96 -34.68
N ASN A 212 6.89 -15.81 -35.96
CA ASN A 212 7.72 -14.71 -36.46
C ASN A 212 9.02 -14.49 -35.66
N LYS A 213 9.75 -15.58 -35.35
CA LYS A 213 11.01 -15.54 -34.56
C LYS A 213 10.82 -15.02 -33.13
N LYS A 214 9.63 -15.21 -32.57
CA LYS A 214 9.30 -14.85 -31.19
C LYS A 214 8.57 -16.00 -30.51
N THR A 215 8.96 -16.29 -29.28
CA THR A 215 8.18 -17.07 -28.33
C THR A 215 7.28 -16.12 -27.55
N GLN A 216 5.97 -16.30 -27.67
CA GLN A 216 4.99 -15.58 -26.86
C GLN A 216 4.46 -16.50 -25.76
N VAL A 217 4.63 -16.06 -24.52
CA VAL A 217 4.13 -16.72 -23.33
C VAL A 217 2.99 -15.88 -22.76
N THR A 218 1.78 -16.41 -22.80
CA THR A 218 0.60 -15.78 -22.19
C THR A 218 0.37 -16.39 -20.82
N ILE A 219 0.33 -15.57 -19.79
CA ILE A 219 0.16 -15.93 -18.39
C ILE A 219 -1.24 -15.49 -17.93
N ASP A 220 -1.95 -16.36 -17.23
CA ASP A 220 -3.22 -16.02 -16.54
C ASP A 220 -2.98 -16.01 -15.03
N ASN A 221 -3.11 -14.83 -14.42
CA ASN A 221 -3.02 -14.62 -12.97
C ASN A 221 -4.28 -15.08 -12.22
N GLN A 222 -5.26 -15.67 -12.91
CA GLN A 222 -6.55 -16.20 -12.44
C GLN A 222 -7.55 -15.13 -11.98
N TYR A 223 -7.08 -14.06 -11.35
CA TYR A 223 -7.92 -13.02 -10.75
C TYR A 223 -7.74 -11.67 -11.46
N THR A 224 -8.83 -10.93 -11.55
CA THR A 224 -8.80 -9.50 -11.92
C THR A 224 -8.18 -8.69 -10.78
N ASN A 225 -7.51 -7.58 -11.08
CA ASN A 225 -6.78 -6.75 -10.10
C ASN A 225 -5.69 -7.49 -9.30
N PHE A 226 -5.10 -8.53 -9.90
CA PHE A 226 -3.93 -9.19 -9.34
C PHE A 226 -2.71 -8.27 -9.43
N HIS A 227 -2.28 -7.70 -8.31
CA HIS A 227 -1.10 -6.82 -8.27
C HIS A 227 0.17 -7.65 -8.42
N SER A 228 0.87 -7.53 -9.55
CA SER A 228 2.16 -8.20 -9.80
C SER A 228 3.28 -7.21 -10.05
N LYS A 229 4.51 -7.63 -9.74
CA LYS A 229 5.73 -6.80 -9.97
C LYS A 229 6.93 -7.53 -10.58
N ARG A 230 6.84 -8.86 -10.73
CA ARG A 230 7.92 -9.66 -11.30
C ARG A 230 7.36 -10.91 -11.96
N VAL A 231 7.91 -11.25 -13.13
CA VAL A 231 7.71 -12.53 -13.80
C VAL A 231 9.04 -13.27 -13.79
N VAL A 232 9.04 -14.53 -13.38
CA VAL A 232 10.21 -15.41 -13.36
C VAL A 232 9.98 -16.56 -14.34
N ILE A 233 11.01 -16.89 -15.11
CA ILE A 233 11.03 -17.92 -16.13
C ILE A 233 11.89 -19.07 -15.61
N GLU A 234 11.38 -20.29 -15.68
CA GLU A 234 12.17 -21.50 -15.44
C GLU A 234 12.40 -22.21 -16.77
N THR A 235 13.67 -22.36 -17.13
CA THR A 235 14.12 -23.00 -18.36
C THR A 235 15.36 -23.85 -18.06
N PRO A 236 15.51 -25.04 -18.67
CA PRO A 236 16.71 -25.85 -18.56
C PRO A 236 17.79 -25.41 -19.55
N ASP A 237 17.50 -24.48 -20.46
CA ASP A 237 18.43 -24.07 -21.52
C ASP A 237 19.57 -23.19 -20.96
N ASP A 238 20.75 -23.30 -21.56
CA ASP A 238 21.98 -22.58 -21.21
C ASP A 238 22.54 -21.81 -22.41
N ASN A 239 23.39 -20.82 -22.14
CA ASN A 239 24.12 -20.02 -23.14
C ASN A 239 23.20 -19.25 -24.09
N PHE A 240 22.28 -18.47 -23.53
CA PHE A 240 21.40 -17.60 -24.31
C PHE A 240 21.41 -16.16 -23.78
N TYR A 241 21.03 -15.26 -24.68
CA TYR A 241 20.76 -13.85 -24.41
C TYR A 241 19.59 -13.44 -25.30
N ARG A 242 18.49 -12.97 -24.71
CA ARG A 242 17.26 -12.63 -25.42
C ARG A 242 16.68 -11.33 -24.91
N GLN A 243 16.23 -10.49 -25.83
CA GLN A 243 15.38 -9.35 -25.50
C GLN A 243 13.96 -9.85 -25.25
N VAL A 244 13.30 -9.26 -24.26
CA VAL A 244 11.92 -9.59 -23.92
C VAL A 244 11.07 -8.33 -23.78
N THR A 245 9.81 -8.46 -24.14
CA THR A 245 8.78 -7.43 -23.95
C THR A 245 7.67 -8.02 -23.10
N LEU A 246 7.28 -7.33 -22.05
CA LEU A 246 6.18 -7.69 -21.18
C LEU A 246 5.01 -6.73 -21.40
N GLU A 247 3.84 -7.28 -21.66
CA GLU A 247 2.60 -6.55 -21.84
C GLU A 247 1.50 -7.09 -20.92
N GLY A 248 0.49 -6.29 -20.65
CA GLY A 248 -0.63 -6.64 -19.78
C GLY A 248 -1.99 -6.26 -20.34
N LYS A 249 -3.03 -6.99 -19.91
CA LYS A 249 -4.41 -6.79 -20.33
C LYS A 249 -5.40 -7.35 -19.30
N ASN A 250 -6.55 -6.71 -19.12
CA ASN A 250 -7.69 -7.25 -18.37
C ASN A 250 -8.79 -7.79 -19.30
N ASP A 251 -9.71 -8.58 -18.75
CA ASP A 251 -10.85 -9.08 -19.51
C ASP A 251 -11.72 -7.93 -20.01
N GLY A 252 -12.12 -7.97 -21.29
CA GLY A 252 -12.92 -6.92 -21.92
C GLY A 252 -12.11 -5.77 -22.52
N ASP A 253 -10.80 -5.66 -22.23
CA ASP A 253 -9.93 -4.70 -22.90
C ASP A 253 -9.75 -5.06 -24.39
N GLY A 254 -9.46 -4.06 -25.23
CA GLY A 254 -9.17 -4.28 -26.64
C GLY A 254 -7.71 -4.68 -26.88
N GLU A 255 -6.79 -3.80 -26.48
CA GLU A 255 -5.37 -3.86 -26.81
C GLU A 255 -4.50 -4.30 -25.63
N TRP A 256 -3.33 -4.87 -25.92
CA TRP A 256 -2.30 -5.14 -24.93
C TRP A 256 -1.52 -3.85 -24.61
N GLN A 257 -1.22 -3.62 -23.34
CA GLN A 257 -0.46 -2.45 -22.89
C GLN A 257 0.96 -2.84 -22.52
N LEU A 258 1.95 -2.10 -23.02
CA LEU A 258 3.36 -2.29 -22.66
C LEU A 258 3.57 -2.04 -21.16
N ILE A 259 4.14 -3.02 -20.46
CA ILE A 259 4.54 -2.92 -19.04
C ILE A 259 6.03 -2.64 -18.95
N ALA A 260 6.85 -3.46 -19.62
CA ALA A 260 8.30 -3.41 -19.51
C ALA A 260 8.99 -4.00 -20.75
N GLU A 261 10.22 -3.57 -20.96
CA GLU A 261 11.18 -4.20 -21.88
C GLU A 261 12.41 -4.56 -21.07
N ASP A 262 12.96 -5.75 -21.29
CA ASP A 262 14.10 -6.24 -20.52
C ASP A 262 14.93 -7.24 -21.33
N ILE A 263 15.95 -7.81 -20.70
CA ILE A 263 16.77 -8.89 -21.21
C ILE A 263 16.73 -10.08 -20.24
N ILE A 264 16.74 -11.27 -20.80
CA ILE A 264 16.97 -12.51 -20.06
C ILE A 264 18.21 -13.20 -20.63
N PHE A 265 19.01 -13.78 -19.75
CA PHE A 265 20.22 -14.48 -20.15
C PHE A 265 20.62 -15.55 -19.14
N ARG A 266 21.37 -16.53 -19.62
CA ARG A 266 22.12 -17.47 -18.79
C ARG A 266 23.39 -17.85 -19.53
N ASP A 267 24.53 -17.64 -18.88
CA ASP A 267 25.84 -18.04 -19.39
C ASP A 267 26.80 -18.42 -18.25
N SER A 268 28.07 -18.65 -18.56
CA SER A 268 29.08 -19.03 -17.56
C SER A 268 29.39 -17.95 -16.50
N THR A 269 28.96 -16.71 -16.72
CA THR A 269 29.23 -15.56 -15.86
C THR A 269 28.07 -15.21 -14.93
N GLY A 270 26.85 -15.65 -15.25
CA GLY A 270 25.67 -15.49 -14.41
C GLY A 270 24.37 -15.75 -15.15
N GLU A 271 23.26 -15.42 -14.48
CA GLU A 271 21.92 -15.54 -15.04
C GLU A 271 21.00 -14.40 -14.61
N LYS A 272 20.04 -14.08 -15.48
CA LYS A 272 18.87 -13.25 -15.20
C LYS A 272 17.69 -13.86 -15.93
N LEU A 273 16.76 -14.45 -15.17
CA LEU A 273 15.62 -15.19 -15.69
C LEU A 273 14.30 -14.58 -15.24
N ASP A 274 14.33 -13.30 -14.90
CA ASP A 274 13.17 -12.57 -14.44
C ASP A 274 13.10 -11.19 -15.06
N VAL A 275 11.87 -10.71 -15.18
CA VAL A 275 11.53 -9.35 -15.60
C VAL A 275 10.89 -8.67 -14.41
N GLN A 276 11.54 -7.61 -13.91
CA GLN A 276 11.04 -6.78 -12.81
C GLN A 276 10.39 -5.52 -13.38
N TYR A 277 9.27 -5.12 -12.80
CA TYR A 277 8.48 -3.98 -13.26
C TYR A 277 7.75 -3.33 -12.09
N GLY A 278 7.25 -2.10 -12.30
CA GLY A 278 6.41 -1.43 -11.29
C GLY A 278 5.09 -2.20 -11.06
N PRO A 279 4.49 -2.15 -9.87
CA PRO A 279 3.25 -2.87 -9.60
C PRO A 279 2.14 -2.55 -10.62
N VAL A 280 1.60 -3.58 -11.27
CA VAL A 280 0.47 -3.50 -12.21
C VAL A 280 -0.63 -4.47 -11.81
N ASN A 281 -1.86 -4.24 -12.26
CA ASN A 281 -3.07 -4.96 -11.84
C ASN A 281 -3.74 -5.74 -12.99
N TYR A 282 -2.93 -6.33 -13.89
CA TYR A 282 -3.44 -7.09 -15.04
C TYR A 282 -3.69 -8.56 -14.70
N ARG A 283 -4.84 -9.08 -15.14
CA ARG A 283 -5.12 -10.53 -15.11
C ARG A 283 -4.21 -11.29 -16.09
N HIS A 284 -4.11 -10.81 -17.32
CA HIS A 284 -3.33 -11.46 -18.37
C HIS A 284 -2.03 -10.73 -18.59
N LEU A 285 -0.92 -11.45 -18.56
CA LEU A 285 0.40 -10.95 -18.94
C LEU A 285 0.88 -11.68 -20.20
N ARG A 286 1.57 -10.98 -21.08
CA ARG A 286 2.20 -11.56 -22.27
C ARG A 286 3.68 -11.21 -22.30
N LEU A 287 4.52 -12.23 -22.19
CA LEU A 287 5.96 -12.12 -22.36
C LEU A 287 6.32 -12.56 -23.79
N ALA A 288 6.81 -11.63 -24.60
CA ALA A 288 7.35 -11.90 -25.92
C ALA A 288 8.88 -11.97 -25.83
N ILE A 289 9.44 -13.15 -26.07
CA ILE A 289 10.87 -13.41 -26.16
C ILE A 289 11.28 -13.31 -27.63
N ASN A 290 12.25 -12.46 -27.94
CA ASN A 290 12.78 -12.32 -29.29
C ASN A 290 13.86 -13.38 -29.54
N ASP A 291 13.52 -14.44 -30.28
CA ASP A 291 14.43 -15.56 -30.57
C ASP A 291 15.42 -15.23 -31.68
N GLU A 292 15.07 -14.27 -32.55
CA GLU A 292 15.79 -13.97 -33.78
C GLU A 292 16.01 -15.24 -34.64
N ASP A 293 17.25 -15.58 -34.97
CA ASP A 293 17.57 -16.79 -35.74
C ASP A 293 17.81 -18.03 -34.87
N ASN A 294 17.64 -17.90 -33.55
CA ASN A 294 17.84 -19.01 -32.63
C ASN A 294 16.58 -19.86 -32.48
N SER A 295 16.74 -21.08 -31.97
CA SER A 295 15.61 -21.90 -31.53
C SER A 295 14.90 -21.24 -30.32
N PRO A 296 13.56 -21.38 -30.23
CA PRO A 296 12.79 -21.04 -29.03
C PRO A 296 13.36 -21.65 -27.76
N LEU A 297 13.28 -20.92 -26.64
CA LEU A 297 13.65 -21.44 -25.33
C LEU A 297 12.63 -22.49 -24.83
N SER A 298 13.14 -23.54 -24.18
CA SER A 298 12.33 -24.53 -23.48
C SER A 298 11.84 -23.96 -22.15
N ILE A 299 10.57 -23.61 -22.04
CA ILE A 299 10.00 -23.06 -20.79
C ILE A 299 9.32 -24.20 -20.03
N GLU A 300 9.80 -24.47 -18.81
CA GLU A 300 9.24 -25.49 -17.92
C GLU A 300 8.16 -24.90 -17.01
N ALA A 301 8.40 -23.70 -16.49
CA ALA A 301 7.44 -23.02 -15.64
C ALA A 301 7.57 -21.50 -15.73
N MET A 302 6.46 -20.85 -15.38
CA MET A 302 6.37 -19.42 -15.17
C MET A 302 5.94 -19.18 -13.74
N LYS A 303 6.55 -18.19 -13.09
CA LYS A 303 6.13 -17.72 -11.77
C LYS A 303 5.87 -16.23 -11.81
N VAL A 304 4.89 -15.79 -11.03
CA VAL A 304 4.56 -14.37 -10.88
C VAL A 304 4.64 -14.00 -9.42
N GLN A 305 5.28 -12.87 -9.15
CA GLN A 305 5.38 -12.31 -7.82
C GLN A 305 4.22 -11.37 -7.55
N GLN A 306 3.43 -11.72 -6.54
CA GLN A 306 2.29 -10.93 -6.09
C GLN A 306 2.72 -9.86 -5.10
N VAL A 307 2.16 -8.66 -5.23
CA VAL A 307 2.20 -7.61 -4.22
C VAL A 307 0.92 -7.72 -3.37
N PRO A 308 1.04 -8.14 -2.09
CA PRO A 308 -0.13 -8.18 -1.20
C PRO A 308 -0.68 -6.77 -0.95
N THR A 309 -2.01 -6.68 -0.82
CA THR A 309 -2.68 -5.45 -0.40
C THR A 309 -2.96 -5.53 1.09
N TYR A 310 -2.46 -4.53 1.82
CA TYR A 310 -2.62 -4.44 3.26
C TYR A 310 -3.44 -3.19 3.61
N LEU A 311 -4.32 -3.32 4.59
CA LEU A 311 -5.01 -2.20 5.23
C LEU A 311 -4.51 -2.10 6.67
N LEU A 312 -4.06 -0.93 7.10
CA LEU A 312 -3.91 -0.63 8.51
C LEU A 312 -5.27 -0.21 9.05
N VAL A 313 -5.83 -0.97 9.97
CA VAL A 313 -7.16 -0.71 10.53
C VAL A 313 -7.01 -0.21 11.96
N ASN A 314 -7.73 0.86 12.29
CA ASN A 314 -7.82 1.38 13.65
C ASN A 314 -8.96 0.68 14.41
N ALA A 315 -8.63 0.07 15.54
CA ALA A 315 -9.53 -0.63 16.45
C ALA A 315 -9.43 -0.11 17.90
N THR A 316 -8.92 1.12 18.10
CA THR A 316 -8.70 1.73 19.43
C THR A 316 -9.92 1.65 20.37
N ASN A 317 -11.14 1.71 19.82
CA ASN A 317 -12.39 1.74 20.60
C ASN A 317 -13.12 0.38 20.64
N GLU A 318 -12.52 -0.67 20.08
CA GLU A 318 -13.15 -1.97 19.98
C GLU A 318 -12.80 -2.86 21.18
N PRO A 319 -13.72 -3.74 21.61
CA PRO A 319 -13.44 -4.67 22.70
C PRO A 319 -12.41 -5.72 22.28
N GLU A 320 -11.75 -6.33 23.28
CA GLU A 320 -10.92 -7.52 23.04
C GLU A 320 -11.76 -8.63 22.38
N GLY A 321 -11.40 -8.99 21.15
CA GLY A 321 -12.15 -9.97 20.38
C GLY A 321 -13.45 -9.42 19.81
N PHE A 322 -13.39 -8.84 18.62
CA PHE A 322 -14.57 -8.40 17.87
C PHE A 322 -14.62 -9.05 16.48
N ILE A 323 -15.76 -8.89 15.81
CA ILE A 323 -15.94 -9.30 14.42
C ILE A 323 -15.88 -8.04 13.57
N ALA A 324 -14.98 -8.04 12.60
CA ALA A 324 -14.91 -6.99 11.60
C ALA A 324 -15.60 -7.47 10.32
N ASP A 325 -16.67 -6.79 9.94
CA ASP A 325 -17.39 -7.01 8.69
C ASP A 325 -16.88 -6.02 7.64
N VAL A 326 -16.40 -6.55 6.52
CA VAL A 326 -15.83 -5.79 5.41
C VAL A 326 -16.84 -5.83 4.26
N TYR A 327 -17.18 -4.68 3.71
CA TYR A 327 -18.14 -4.53 2.63
C TYR A 327 -17.52 -3.79 1.43
N TRP A 328 -17.90 -4.19 0.22
CA TRP A 328 -17.45 -3.57 -1.04
C TRP A 328 -18.42 -3.90 -2.20
N GLY A 329 -18.11 -3.41 -3.40
CA GLY A 329 -18.90 -3.61 -4.61
C GLY A 329 -19.90 -2.49 -4.89
N ASP A 330 -19.62 -1.27 -4.42
CA ASP A 330 -20.48 -0.10 -4.60
C ASP A 330 -19.78 0.97 -5.45
N GLN A 331 -20.14 1.02 -6.72
CA GLN A 331 -19.47 1.88 -7.70
C GLN A 331 -19.77 3.38 -7.50
N LEU A 332 -20.84 3.72 -6.78
CA LEU A 332 -21.28 5.10 -6.58
C LEU A 332 -20.54 5.79 -5.43
N LEU A 333 -19.82 5.04 -4.59
CA LEU A 333 -19.08 5.60 -3.48
C LEU A 333 -17.77 6.26 -3.91
N ASP A 334 -17.45 7.31 -3.17
CA ASP A 334 -16.13 7.94 -3.13
C ASP A 334 -15.26 7.25 -2.07
N ALA A 335 -13.94 7.39 -2.25
CA ALA A 335 -12.96 6.89 -1.30
C ALA A 335 -13.14 7.55 0.07
N PRO A 336 -13.09 6.79 1.17
CA PRO A 336 -13.24 7.36 2.49
C PRO A 336 -12.00 8.18 2.85
N ASN A 337 -12.22 9.32 3.51
CA ASN A 337 -11.13 10.18 3.98
C ASN A 337 -11.05 10.16 5.50
N TYR A 338 -10.21 9.27 6.03
CA TYR A 338 -10.01 9.10 7.46
C TYR A 338 -8.75 9.83 7.96
N ASP A 339 -8.77 10.23 9.23
CA ASP A 339 -7.62 10.86 9.90
C ASP A 339 -6.39 9.93 9.99
N ILE A 340 -6.58 8.61 10.02
CA ILE A 340 -5.50 7.61 10.03
C ILE A 340 -4.50 7.79 8.87
N ASN A 341 -4.95 8.32 7.73
CA ASN A 341 -4.09 8.63 6.59
C ASN A 341 -3.00 9.67 6.91
N ASN A 342 -3.21 10.49 7.94
CA ASN A 342 -2.30 11.55 8.37
C ASN A 342 -1.60 11.25 9.71
N LEU A 343 -1.86 10.08 10.31
CA LEU A 343 -1.27 9.73 11.60
C LEU A 343 0.20 9.31 11.41
N LYS A 344 1.05 9.81 12.31
CA LYS A 344 2.40 9.28 12.48
C LYS A 344 2.32 8.13 13.47
N LEU A 345 2.39 6.91 12.95
CA LEU A 345 2.42 5.71 13.77
C LEU A 345 3.72 5.67 14.58
N SER A 346 3.62 5.24 15.83
CA SER A 346 4.79 5.05 16.71
C SER A 346 5.59 3.79 16.36
N ARG A 347 5.02 2.90 15.55
CA ARG A 347 5.62 1.65 15.07
C ARG A 347 5.47 1.48 13.57
N ASN A 348 6.27 0.59 13.00
CA ASN A 348 6.14 0.23 11.60
C ASN A 348 4.87 -0.60 11.40
N PRO A 349 4.11 -0.37 10.31
CA PRO A 349 2.91 -1.16 10.02
C PRO A 349 3.14 -2.68 10.00
N GLY A 350 4.37 -3.12 9.66
CA GLY A 350 4.75 -4.53 9.63
C GLY A 350 4.81 -5.24 10.98
N ASP A 351 4.78 -4.50 12.09
CA ASP A 351 4.90 -5.03 13.46
C ASP A 351 3.55 -5.34 14.10
N TYR A 352 2.46 -4.77 13.56
CA TYR A 352 1.11 -5.02 14.07
C TYR A 352 0.65 -6.45 13.75
N GLN A 353 -0.27 -6.96 14.56
CA GLN A 353 -0.91 -8.25 14.32
C GLN A 353 -1.59 -8.26 12.96
N GLN A 354 -1.41 -9.36 12.20
CA GLN A 354 -1.92 -9.50 10.86
C GLN A 354 -3.10 -10.48 10.81
N PHE A 355 -4.19 -10.05 10.19
CA PHE A 355 -5.35 -10.86 9.82
C PHE A 355 -5.43 -11.00 8.30
N TYR A 356 -6.12 -12.04 7.83
CA TYR A 356 -6.26 -12.37 6.41
C TYR A 356 -7.74 -12.53 6.07
N LEU A 357 -8.19 -11.86 5.01
CA LEU A 357 -9.55 -11.92 4.50
C LEU A 357 -9.54 -12.40 3.05
N ASP A 358 -10.17 -13.53 2.79
CA ASP A 358 -10.27 -14.11 1.44
C ASP A 358 -11.64 -14.76 1.18
N ASN A 359 -12.52 -14.75 2.18
CA ASN A 359 -13.91 -15.14 2.06
C ASN A 359 -14.71 -13.99 1.44
N VAL A 360 -15.34 -14.28 0.31
CA VAL A 360 -16.26 -13.38 -0.38
C VAL A 360 -17.65 -13.99 -0.37
N GLU A 361 -18.61 -13.26 0.16
CA GLU A 361 -20.02 -13.63 0.16
C GLU A 361 -20.83 -12.52 -0.52
N GLU A 362 -21.89 -12.89 -1.24
CA GLU A 362 -22.88 -11.90 -1.68
C GLU A 362 -23.61 -11.37 -0.46
N ASN A 363 -23.74 -10.05 -0.35
CA ASN A 363 -24.45 -9.43 0.75
C ASN A 363 -25.95 -9.76 0.64
N PRO A 364 -26.55 -10.49 1.60
CA PRO A 364 -27.95 -10.90 1.53
C PRO A 364 -28.92 -9.70 1.58
N ASN A 365 -28.46 -8.55 2.05
CA ASN A 365 -29.23 -7.31 2.12
C ASN A 365 -29.02 -6.42 0.89
N PHE A 366 -28.27 -6.84 -0.11
CA PHE A 366 -27.98 -6.03 -1.29
C PHE A 366 -29.25 -5.65 -2.07
N SER A 367 -29.35 -4.38 -2.46
CA SER A 367 -30.40 -3.84 -3.30
C SER A 367 -29.81 -3.11 -4.50
N GLU A 368 -30.06 -3.63 -5.71
CA GLU A 368 -29.67 -2.97 -6.96
C GLU A 368 -30.30 -1.58 -7.11
N ILE A 369 -31.49 -1.38 -6.54
CA ILE A 369 -32.16 -0.08 -6.54
C ILE A 369 -31.65 0.72 -5.34
N ASP A 370 -30.73 1.64 -5.63
CA ASP A 370 -30.14 2.52 -4.63
C ASP A 370 -30.89 3.86 -4.56
N SER A 371 -31.09 4.35 -3.33
CA SER A 371 -31.49 5.71 -2.96
C SER A 371 -30.69 6.83 -3.68
N ARG A 372 -29.45 6.57 -4.06
CA ARG A 372 -28.52 7.55 -4.64
C ARG A 372 -28.62 7.66 -6.15
N MET A 373 -29.23 6.68 -6.82
CA MET A 373 -29.40 6.72 -8.28
C MET A 373 -30.37 7.83 -8.72
N PRO A 374 -30.26 8.36 -9.94
CA PRO A 374 -31.27 9.26 -10.50
C PRO A 374 -32.65 8.61 -10.60
N LEU A 375 -33.74 9.40 -10.46
CA LEU A 375 -35.12 8.92 -10.61
C LEU A 375 -35.37 8.19 -11.94
N THR A 376 -34.69 8.60 -13.01
CA THR A 376 -34.80 7.99 -14.34
C THR A 376 -34.23 6.57 -14.40
N GLU A 377 -33.21 6.27 -13.60
CA GLU A 377 -32.61 4.93 -13.51
C GLU A 377 -33.42 4.03 -12.57
N ARG A 378 -33.88 4.59 -11.44
CA ARG A 378 -34.78 3.90 -10.49
C ARG A 378 -36.14 3.56 -11.11
N MET A 379 -36.60 4.38 -12.04
CA MET A 379 -37.88 4.22 -12.73
C MET A 379 -37.66 4.20 -14.24
N PRO A 380 -37.24 3.07 -14.84
CA PRO A 380 -36.94 2.98 -16.27
C PRO A 380 -38.08 3.43 -17.20
N TRP A 381 -39.33 3.41 -16.71
CA TRP A 381 -40.52 3.87 -17.42
C TRP A 381 -40.68 5.41 -17.49
N LEU A 382 -39.95 6.16 -16.68
CA LEU A 382 -40.11 7.61 -16.57
C LEU A 382 -39.63 8.33 -17.85
N MET A 383 -38.54 7.85 -18.45
CA MET A 383 -38.04 8.34 -19.74
C MET A 383 -39.04 8.13 -20.89
N PRO A 384 -39.53 6.90 -21.19
CA PRO A 384 -40.50 6.70 -22.25
C PRO A 384 -41.84 7.41 -21.96
N LEU A 385 -42.28 7.51 -20.69
CA LEU A 385 -43.45 8.29 -20.34
C LEU A 385 -43.27 9.79 -20.64
N SER A 386 -42.11 10.36 -20.26
CA SER A 386 -41.82 11.78 -20.53
C SER A 386 -41.80 12.08 -22.03
N LEU A 387 -41.25 11.16 -22.84
CA LEU A 387 -41.21 11.27 -24.29
C LEU A 387 -42.61 11.19 -24.89
N LEU A 388 -43.46 10.30 -24.39
CA LEU A 388 -44.86 10.17 -24.79
C LEU A 388 -45.65 11.44 -24.47
N VAL A 389 -45.46 12.03 -23.28
CA VAL A 389 -46.10 13.29 -22.90
C VAL A 389 -45.65 14.45 -23.79
N LEU A 390 -44.36 14.55 -24.11
CA LEU A 390 -43.84 15.56 -25.03
C LEU A 390 -44.40 15.38 -26.45
N ALA A 391 -44.46 14.16 -26.96
CA ALA A 391 -45.02 13.86 -28.28
C ALA A 391 -46.50 14.23 -28.37
N LEU A 392 -47.30 13.89 -27.35
CA LEU A 392 -48.70 14.29 -27.26
C LEU A 392 -48.85 15.82 -27.18
N GLY A 393 -48.00 16.49 -26.40
CA GLY A 393 -47.99 17.95 -26.28
C GLY A 393 -47.69 18.64 -27.62
N ALA A 394 -46.69 18.17 -28.36
CA ALA A 394 -46.35 18.65 -29.69
C ALA A 394 -47.50 18.40 -30.68
N GLY A 395 -48.12 17.23 -30.65
CA GLY A 395 -49.29 16.91 -31.47
C GLY A 395 -50.47 17.86 -31.22
N VAL A 396 -50.77 18.17 -29.96
CA VAL A 396 -51.82 19.13 -29.59
C VAL A 396 -51.47 20.56 -30.05
N PHE A 397 -50.21 20.96 -29.94
CA PHE A 397 -49.74 22.28 -30.40
C PHE A 397 -49.86 22.44 -31.92
N LEU A 398 -49.41 21.43 -32.68
CA LEU A 398 -49.55 21.41 -34.14
C LEU A 398 -51.02 21.45 -34.56
N TYR A 399 -51.87 20.63 -33.94
CA TYR A 399 -53.32 20.63 -34.21
C TYR A 399 -53.95 22.00 -33.98
N ARG A 400 -53.60 22.68 -32.88
CA ARG A 400 -54.10 24.04 -32.59
C ARG A 400 -53.61 25.06 -33.60
N THR A 401 -52.35 24.97 -34.03
CA THR A 401 -51.76 25.91 -35.00
C THR A 401 -52.43 25.76 -36.37
N VAL A 402 -52.63 24.53 -36.84
CA VAL A 402 -53.35 24.25 -38.09
C VAL A 402 -54.78 24.80 -38.04
N LYS A 403 -55.50 24.58 -36.93
CA LYS A 403 -56.86 25.08 -36.73
C LYS A 403 -56.96 26.62 -36.60
N GLN A 404 -55.87 27.33 -36.32
CA GLN A 404 -55.86 28.79 -36.25
C GLN A 404 -55.51 29.45 -37.59
N VAL A 405 -54.89 28.71 -38.51
CA VAL A 405 -54.45 29.23 -39.82
C VAL A 405 -55.41 28.83 -40.95
N GLY A 406 -56.16 27.72 -40.80
CA GLY A 406 -57.30 27.37 -41.64
C GLY A 406 -58.62 27.75 -40.99
#